data_AF-A0A0M2VIS8-F1
#
_entry.id   AF-A0A0M2VIS8-F1
#
_cell.length_a   1.000
_cell.length_b   1.000
_cell.length_c   1.000
_cell.angle_alpha   90.00
_cell.angle_beta   90.00
_cell.angle_gamma   90.00
#
_symmetry.space_group_name_H-M   'P 1'
#
loop_
_entity.id
_entity.type
_entity.pdbx_description
1 polymer ?
#
loop_
_entity_poly.entity_id
_entity_poly.type
_entity_poly.pdbx_seq_one_letter_code
_entity_poly.pdbx_strand_id
1 'polypeptide(L)'
;MTVLACITFHLQAEQPATLVQEAHVCTDENETQRLAINHQLREMAKALAEFKPTKFCFIMQPSLAVVVIEKGDSYVKFSHDTKVMFTFPEYIHAANTI
;
A
#
# COMPACT_ATOMS: atom_id res chain seq x y z
N MET A 1 4.64 -0.54 44.66
CA MET A 1 3.70 -1.01 43.62
C MET A 1 4.14 -0.42 42.30
N THR A 2 4.88 -1.21 41.52
CA THR A 2 5.43 -0.84 40.21
C THR A 2 4.51 -1.39 39.13
N VAL A 3 3.87 -0.52 38.36
CA VAL A 3 3.30 -0.88 37.06
C VAL A 3 3.97 0.01 36.03
N LEU A 4 5.10 -0.46 35.53
CA LEU A 4 5.77 0.11 34.38
C LEU A 4 4.98 -0.39 33.15
N ALA A 5 4.02 0.41 32.67
CA ALA A 5 3.29 0.12 31.45
C ALA A 5 4.26 0.22 30.27
N CYS A 6 4.73 -0.92 29.76
CA CYS A 6 5.45 -0.98 28.50
C CYS A 6 4.52 -0.51 27.38
N ILE A 7 4.71 0.73 26.91
CA ILE A 7 4.15 1.17 25.64
C ILE A 7 4.88 0.38 24.56
N THR A 8 4.28 -0.70 24.08
CA THR A 8 4.69 -1.38 22.86
C THR A 8 4.43 -0.45 21.69
N PHE A 9 5.41 0.39 21.35
CA PHE A 9 5.48 0.96 20.01
C PHE A 9 5.72 -0.20 19.06
N HIS A 10 4.71 -0.57 18.27
CA HIS A 10 4.92 -1.42 17.11
C HIS A 10 5.75 -0.61 16.11
N LEU A 11 7.07 -0.71 16.25
CA LEU A 11 7.99 -0.29 15.20
C LEU A 11 7.76 -1.25 14.03
N GLN A 12 6.86 -0.89 13.12
CA GLN A 12 6.61 -1.68 11.93
C GLN A 12 7.86 -1.57 11.07
N ALA A 13 8.69 -2.61 11.11
CA ALA A 13 9.95 -2.65 10.40
C ALA A 13 9.69 -2.55 8.89
N GLU A 14 10.48 -1.76 8.18
CA GLU A 14 10.46 -1.74 6.72
C GLU A 14 10.68 -3.16 6.18
N GLN A 15 9.74 -3.68 5.40
CA GLN A 15 9.77 -5.06 4.92
C GLN A 15 9.88 -5.10 3.38
N PRO A 16 10.87 -5.83 2.83
CA PRO A 16 10.92 -6.05 1.39
C PRO A 16 9.70 -6.87 0.94
N ALA A 17 9.11 -6.44 -0.16
CA ALA A 17 7.94 -7.08 -0.75
C ALA A 17 7.96 -6.93 -2.28
N THR A 18 7.02 -7.59 -2.93
CA THR A 18 6.80 -7.48 -4.37
C THR A 18 5.35 -7.18 -4.69
N LEU A 19 5.13 -6.41 -5.76
CA LEU A 19 3.80 -6.26 -6.35
C LEU A 19 3.45 -7.53 -7.14
N VAL A 20 2.34 -8.19 -6.82
CA VAL A 20 2.00 -9.50 -7.41
C VAL A 20 1.35 -9.43 -8.78
N GLN A 21 0.68 -8.32 -9.06
CA GLN A 21 -0.08 -8.10 -10.29
C GLN A 21 -0.01 -6.62 -10.66
N GLU A 22 -0.66 -6.24 -11.76
CA GLU A 22 -0.92 -4.84 -12.07
C GLU A 22 -1.63 -4.19 -10.88
N ALA A 23 -0.91 -3.29 -10.21
CA ALA A 23 -1.29 -2.78 -8.90
C ALA A 23 -1.90 -1.39 -9.04
N HIS A 24 -3.08 -1.20 -8.45
CA HIS A 24 -3.65 0.13 -8.29
C HIS A 24 -2.88 0.87 -7.20
N VAL A 25 -2.14 1.89 -7.60
CA VAL A 25 -1.24 2.65 -6.74
C VAL A 25 -1.65 4.11 -6.74
N CYS A 26 -1.65 4.72 -5.56
CA CYS A 26 -1.95 6.12 -5.35
C CYS A 26 -0.77 6.87 -4.70
N THR A 27 -0.62 8.15 -5.02
CA THR A 27 0.37 9.06 -4.43
C THR A 27 -0.19 9.91 -3.29
N ASP A 28 -1.51 9.85 -3.06
CA ASP A 28 -2.22 10.59 -2.03
C ASP A 28 -2.89 9.62 -1.04
N GLU A 29 -2.61 9.83 0.25
CA GLU A 29 -3.08 8.95 1.32
C GLU A 29 -4.59 9.10 1.55
N ASN A 30 -5.11 10.33 1.49
CA ASN A 30 -6.53 10.59 1.70
C ASN A 30 -7.37 9.96 0.60
N GLU A 31 -6.91 10.04 -0.66
CA GLU A 31 -7.57 9.35 -1.77
C GLU A 31 -7.55 7.84 -1.57
N THR A 32 -6.42 7.28 -1.14
CA THR A 32 -6.32 5.84 -0.87
C THR A 32 -7.29 5.41 0.23
N GLN A 33 -7.37 6.17 1.33
CA GLN A 33 -8.32 5.92 2.41
C GLN A 33 -9.78 6.00 1.93
N ARG A 34 -10.11 7.00 1.10
CA ARG A 34 -11.44 7.14 0.50
C ARG A 34 -11.82 5.92 -0.35
N LEU A 35 -10.89 5.43 -1.16
CA LEU A 35 -11.08 4.24 -2.00
C LEU A 35 -11.11 2.95 -1.16
N ALA A 36 -10.39 2.89 -0.05
CA ALA A 36 -10.35 1.73 0.84
C ALA A 36 -11.69 1.45 1.54
N ILE A 37 -12.51 2.48 1.75
CA ILE A 37 -13.84 2.37 2.39
C ILE A 37 -14.87 1.68 1.48
N ASN A 38 -14.74 1.79 0.15
CA ASN A 38 -15.75 1.29 -0.78
C ASN A 38 -15.10 0.54 -1.96
N HIS A 39 -15.27 -0.78 -1.96
CA HIS A 39 -14.75 -1.66 -3.00
C HIS A 39 -15.23 -1.30 -4.41
N GLN A 40 -16.51 -1.00 -4.61
CA GLN A 40 -17.03 -0.66 -5.95
C GLN A 40 -16.42 0.65 -6.48
N LEU A 41 -16.27 1.63 -5.60
CA LEU A 41 -15.61 2.89 -5.93
C LEU A 41 -14.13 2.66 -6.29
N ARG A 42 -13.45 1.77 -5.56
CA ARG A 42 -12.06 1.38 -5.84
C ARG A 42 -11.92 0.71 -7.20
N GLU A 43 -12.80 -0.23 -7.54
CA GLU A 43 -12.77 -0.90 -8.84
C GLU A 43 -13.05 0.08 -9.99
N MET A 44 -13.97 1.03 -9.80
CA MET A 44 -14.21 2.08 -10.79
C MET A 44 -12.98 2.98 -10.96
N ALA A 45 -12.33 3.39 -9.87
CA ALA A 45 -11.12 4.19 -9.92
C ALA A 45 -9.96 3.45 -10.60
N LYS A 46 -9.81 2.15 -10.32
CA LYS A 46 -8.83 1.27 -10.97
C LYS A 46 -9.06 1.20 -12.48
N ALA A 47 -10.29 0.95 -12.93
CA ALA A 47 -10.62 0.89 -14.35
C ALA A 47 -10.30 2.21 -15.09
N LEU A 48 -10.51 3.36 -14.44
CA LEU A 48 -10.10 4.65 -14.98
C LEU A 48 -8.57 4.77 -15.08
N ALA A 49 -7.85 4.34 -14.04
CA ALA A 49 -6.39 4.39 -13.98
C ALA A 49 -5.72 3.45 -15.01
N GLU A 50 -6.34 2.31 -15.33
CA GLU A 50 -5.92 1.39 -16.40
C GLU A 50 -6.01 2.03 -17.79
N PHE A 51 -7.05 2.85 -18.02
CA PHE A 51 -7.17 3.59 -19.27
C PHE A 51 -6.18 4.76 -19.35
N LYS A 52 -6.03 5.50 -18.24
CA LYS A 52 -5.08 6.62 -18.11
C LYS A 52 -4.79 6.92 -16.64
N PRO A 53 -3.54 7.21 -16.27
CA PRO A 53 -3.21 7.74 -14.94
C PRO A 53 -4.11 8.93 -14.56
N THR A 54 -4.69 8.84 -13.39
CA THR A 54 -5.47 9.93 -12.80
C THR A 54 -4.54 10.92 -12.10
N LYS A 55 -5.10 11.98 -11.49
CA LYS A 55 -4.31 12.92 -10.69
C LYS A 55 -3.61 12.24 -9.50
N PHE A 56 -4.25 11.23 -8.91
CA PHE A 56 -3.81 10.62 -7.65
C PHE A 56 -3.33 9.19 -7.81
N CYS A 57 -3.91 8.44 -8.74
CA CYS A 57 -3.70 7.00 -8.86
C CYS A 57 -3.41 6.56 -10.29
N PHE A 58 -2.60 5.51 -10.41
CA PHE A 58 -2.11 4.93 -11.65
C PHE A 58 -1.88 3.42 -11.45
N ILE A 59 -1.58 2.71 -12.54
CA ILE A 59 -1.27 1.28 -12.49
C ILE A 59 0.24 1.06 -12.54
N MET A 60 0.78 0.38 -11.54
CA MET A 60 2.16 -0.10 -11.55
C MET A 60 2.23 -1.53 -12.09
N GLN A 61 3.32 -1.83 -12.80
CA GLN A 61 3.55 -3.15 -13.36
C GLN A 61 3.80 -4.20 -12.27
N PRO A 62 3.50 -5.49 -12.52
CA PRO A 62 3.77 -6.58 -11.59
C PRO A 62 5.27 -6.80 -11.38
N SER A 63 5.61 -7.62 -10.37
CA SER A 63 6.97 -8.05 -10.01
C SER A 63 7.93 -6.92 -9.64
N LEU A 64 7.43 -5.72 -9.37
CA LEU A 64 8.25 -4.63 -8.83
C LEU A 64 8.61 -4.90 -7.38
N ALA A 65 9.89 -4.79 -7.06
CA ALA A 65 10.38 -4.84 -5.69
C ALA A 65 10.06 -3.52 -4.98
N VAL A 66 9.43 -3.60 -3.81
CA VAL A 66 9.02 -2.46 -3.00
C VAL A 66 9.44 -2.67 -1.56
N VAL A 67 9.42 -1.60 -0.76
CA VAL A 67 9.63 -1.69 0.68
C VAL A 67 8.36 -1.24 1.38
N VAL A 68 7.66 -2.16 2.05
CA VAL A 68 6.49 -1.85 2.86
C VAL A 68 6.95 -1.08 4.09
N ILE A 69 6.40 0.12 4.27
CA ILE A 69 6.67 1.01 5.41
C ILE A 69 5.62 0.78 6.49
N GLU A 70 4.34 0.68 6.09
CA GLU A 70 3.22 0.51 6.99
C GLU A 70 2.17 -0.38 6.33
N LYS A 71 1.63 -1.32 7.10
CA LYS A 71 0.55 -2.21 6.69
C LYS A 71 -0.65 -1.89 7.57
N GLY A 72 -1.57 -1.10 7.05
CA GLY A 72 -2.87 -0.86 7.67
C GLY A 72 -3.86 -1.98 7.31
N ASP A 73 -5.06 -1.90 7.88
CA ASP A 73 -6.12 -2.89 7.65
C ASP A 73 -6.67 -2.83 6.21
N SER A 74 -6.69 -1.63 5.62
CA SER A 74 -7.42 -1.36 4.37
C SER A 74 -6.54 -0.84 3.24
N TYR A 75 -5.30 -0.43 3.53
CA TYR A 75 -4.29 -0.01 2.56
C TYR A 75 -2.87 -0.28 3.09
N VAL A 76 -1.91 -0.27 2.18
CA VAL A 76 -0.49 -0.47 2.45
C VAL A 76 0.29 0.75 1.98
N LYS A 77 1.16 1.27 2.84
CA LYS A 77 2.14 2.31 2.51
C LYS A 77 3.47 1.66 2.19
N PHE A 78 4.04 1.99 1.05
CA PHE A 78 5.32 1.44 0.61
C PHE A 78 6.19 2.51 -0.02
N SER A 79 7.49 2.26 -0.10
CA SER A 79 8.42 3.04 -0.90
C SER A 79 8.87 2.29 -2.14
N HIS A 80 9.05 3.04 -3.22
CA HIS A 80 9.66 2.61 -4.47
C HIS A 80 10.30 3.84 -5.14
N ASP A 81 11.53 3.70 -5.62
CA ASP A 81 12.32 4.80 -6.20
C ASP A 81 12.34 6.07 -5.34
N THR A 82 12.58 5.93 -4.03
CA THR A 82 12.61 7.03 -3.03
C THR A 82 11.29 7.78 -2.83
N LYS A 83 10.19 7.33 -3.45
CA LYS A 83 8.86 7.90 -3.28
C LYS A 83 8.01 7.04 -2.37
N VAL A 84 7.24 7.68 -1.51
CA VAL A 84 6.20 7.03 -0.71
C VAL A 84 4.92 6.98 -1.53
N MET A 85 4.32 5.79 -1.59
CA MET A 85 3.11 5.50 -2.33
C MET A 85 2.22 4.56 -1.53
N PHE A 86 1.00 4.40 -2.00
CA PHE A 86 -0.04 3.65 -1.32
C PHE A 86 -0.70 2.68 -2.29
N THR A 87 -1.03 1.49 -1.81
CA THR A 87 -1.79 0.49 -2.56
C THR A 87 -2.68 -0.29 -1.60
N PHE A 88 -3.32 -1.36 -2.07
CA PHE A 88 -4.23 -2.18 -1.29
C PHE A 88 -3.60 -3.54 -0.97
N PRO A 89 -3.99 -4.20 0.15
CA PRO A 89 -3.33 -5.40 0.64
C PRO A 89 -3.25 -6.55 -0.37
N GLU A 90 -4.23 -6.67 -1.27
CA GLU A 90 -4.28 -7.68 -2.32
C GLU A 90 -3.13 -7.58 -3.34
N TYR A 91 -2.46 -6.41 -3.43
CA TYR A 91 -1.38 -6.18 -4.39
C TYR A 91 0.02 -6.49 -3.86
N ILE A 92 0.16 -6.76 -2.55
CA ILE A 92 1.46 -6.90 -1.89
C ILE A 92 1.68 -8.34 -1.45
N HIS A 93 2.79 -8.93 -1.90
CA HIS A 93 3.29 -10.18 -1.35
C HIS A 93 4.58 -9.92 -0.61
N ALA A 94 4.61 -10.31 0.66
CA ALA A 94 5.86 -10.29 1.42
C ALA A 94 6.88 -11.14 0.67
N ALA A 95 8.11 -10.64 0.52
CA ALA A 95 9.17 -11.49 0.00
C ALA A 95 9.39 -12.60 1.03
N ASN A 96 8.88 -13.81 0.75
CA ASN A 96 9.15 -14.96 1.58
C ASN A 96 10.67 -15.08 1.68
N THR A 97 11.19 -14.90 2.90
CA THR A 97 12.57 -15.20 3.23
C THR A 97 12.70 -16.72 3.14
N ILE A 98 13.33 -17.21 2.07
CA ILE A 98 13.81 -18.59 1.99
C ILE A 98 15.04 -18.70 2.88
#